data_AF-A0A498NXE8-F1
#
_entry.id   AF-A0A498NXE8-F1
#
_cell.length_a   1.000
_cell.length_b   1.000
_cell.length_c   1.000
_cell.angle_alpha   90.00
_cell.angle_beta   90.00
_cell.angle_gamma   90.00
#
_symmetry.space_group_name_H-M   'P 1'
#
loop_
_entity.id
_entity.type
_entity.pdbx_description
1 polymer ?
#
loop_
_entity_poly.entity_id
_entity_poly.type
_entity_poly.pdbx_seq_one_letter_code
_entity_poly.pdbx_strand_id
1 'polypeptide(L)'
;MPRLDGLMKDINDMSESGARYTEMPHVIEVVLPMLCNYLSYWWERGPENRPASVCSTTVTSEHLSLILGNILKILNSNLGIDEASWMKRIAVYAQPIISKARADLLKTHFLPTLEKLKKKTVKVVAEEELLKADGKGDTQEAELLILDEFAVLCRDLYAFYPMLIRYVDNNRSRWLKEPDADSNELFRMVAEIFILWCKSHNFKREEQNFVVQNEINNLSFLTGDSKTKMAKNFKREEQNFVVQNEINNLSFLTGDSKTKMAKVRAQTSSNCAQISYSHITSALK
;
A
#
# COMPACT_ATOMS: atom_id res chain seq x y z
N MET A 1 -16.40 -20.60 23.28
CA MET A 1 -16.42 -19.80 22.03
C MET A 1 -15.97 -18.39 22.39
N PRO A 2 -14.88 -17.87 21.81
CA PRO A 2 -14.36 -16.55 22.15
C PRO A 2 -15.39 -15.45 21.83
N ARG A 3 -15.48 -14.44 22.69
CA ARG A 3 -16.37 -13.28 22.49
C ARG A 3 -15.69 -12.29 21.55
N LEU A 4 -16.48 -11.60 20.71
CA LEU A 4 -15.98 -10.60 19.76
C LEU A 4 -15.10 -9.55 20.43
N ASP A 5 -15.54 -9.03 21.58
CA ASP A 5 -14.81 -8.02 22.36
C ASP A 5 -13.43 -8.52 22.81
N GLY A 6 -13.31 -9.82 23.14
CA GLY A 6 -12.04 -10.42 23.51
C GLY A 6 -11.07 -10.45 22.33
N LEU A 7 -11.52 -10.89 21.15
CA LEU A 7 -10.69 -10.94 19.95
C LEU A 7 -10.29 -9.54 19.46
N MET A 8 -11.20 -8.57 19.56
CA MET A 8 -10.89 -7.17 19.26
C MET A 8 -9.85 -6.60 20.22
N LYS A 9 -9.95 -6.95 21.51
CA LYS A 9 -8.99 -6.56 22.53
C LYS A 9 -7.62 -7.19 22.28
N ASP A 10 -7.54 -8.47 21.92
CA ASP A 10 -6.25 -9.14 21.65
C ASP A 10 -5.45 -8.43 20.54
N ILE A 11 -6.14 -8.00 19.47
CA ILE A 11 -5.51 -7.22 18.38
C ILE A 11 -5.11 -5.82 18.85
N ASN A 12 -5.93 -5.17 19.68
CA ASN A 12 -5.63 -3.86 20.25
C ASN A 12 -4.43 -3.91 21.20
N ASP A 13 -4.38 -4.90 22.09
CA ASP A 13 -3.28 -5.08 23.01
C ASP A 13 -1.98 -5.36 22.24
N MET A 14 -2.05 -6.10 21.11
CA MET A 14 -0.91 -6.28 20.21
C MET A 14 -0.47 -4.97 19.53
N SER A 15 -1.41 -4.11 19.11
CA SER A 15 -1.08 -2.84 18.45
C SER A 15 -0.45 -1.81 19.40
N GLU A 16 -0.84 -1.83 20.68
CA GLU A 16 -0.35 -0.90 21.71
C GLU A 16 0.91 -1.39 22.44
N SER A 17 1.05 -2.71 22.67
CA SER A 17 2.16 -3.27 23.44
C SER A 17 3.50 -3.26 22.71
N GLY A 18 3.49 -3.12 21.38
CA GLY A 18 4.69 -3.31 20.56
C GLY A 18 5.25 -4.74 20.62
N ALA A 19 4.44 -5.71 21.06
CA ALA A 19 4.83 -7.11 21.12
C ALA A 19 5.32 -7.59 19.76
N ARG A 20 6.38 -8.41 19.77
CA ARG A 20 6.94 -8.92 18.52
C ARG A 20 6.02 -9.99 17.95
N TYR A 21 5.97 -10.07 16.61
CA TYR A 21 5.21 -11.11 15.92
C TYR A 21 5.56 -12.53 16.45
N THR A 22 6.82 -12.78 16.77
CA THR A 22 7.31 -14.07 17.29
C THR A 22 6.66 -14.47 18.63
N GLU A 23 6.18 -13.51 19.40
CA GLU A 23 5.55 -13.73 20.71
C GLU A 23 4.07 -14.12 20.55
N MET A 24 3.39 -13.60 19.51
CA MET A 24 1.95 -13.82 19.29
C MET A 24 1.59 -14.05 17.80
N PRO A 25 2.18 -15.06 17.11
CA PRO A 25 1.94 -15.25 15.68
C PRO A 25 0.47 -15.59 15.36
N HIS A 26 -0.20 -16.29 16.27
CA HIS A 26 -1.61 -16.69 16.13
C HIS A 26 -2.57 -15.48 16.03
N VAL A 27 -2.24 -14.34 16.66
CA VAL A 27 -3.08 -13.13 16.58
C VAL A 27 -3.09 -12.59 15.16
N ILE A 28 -1.91 -12.51 14.52
CA ILE A 28 -1.78 -12.01 13.15
C ILE A 28 -2.27 -13.02 12.11
N GLU A 29 -1.93 -14.30 12.26
CA GLU A 29 -2.16 -15.28 11.21
C GLU A 29 -3.54 -15.93 11.24
N VAL A 30 -4.18 -15.95 12.41
CA VAL A 30 -5.46 -16.63 12.60
C VAL A 30 -6.53 -15.64 13.01
N VAL A 31 -6.31 -14.89 14.10
CA VAL A 31 -7.35 -14.01 14.66
C VAL A 31 -7.66 -12.85 13.72
N LEU A 32 -6.65 -12.14 13.22
CA LEU A 32 -6.79 -10.97 12.36
C LEU A 32 -7.57 -11.26 11.06
N PRO A 33 -7.20 -12.25 10.21
CA PRO A 33 -7.98 -12.56 9.01
C PRO A 33 -9.38 -13.08 9.34
N MET A 34 -9.55 -13.90 10.38
CA MET A 34 -10.87 -14.39 10.80
C MET A 34 -11.77 -13.22 11.20
N LEU A 35 -11.25 -12.28 12.00
CA LEU A 35 -11.99 -11.13 12.49
C LEU A 35 -12.34 -10.16 11.37
N CYS A 36 -11.42 -9.89 10.44
CA CYS A 36 -11.71 -9.03 9.28
C CYS A 36 -12.86 -9.60 8.43
N ASN A 37 -12.84 -10.92 8.16
CA ASN A 37 -13.93 -11.58 7.43
C ASN A 37 -15.25 -11.57 8.22
N TYR A 38 -15.20 -11.88 9.52
CA TYR A 38 -16.36 -11.86 10.40
C TYR A 38 -17.01 -10.46 10.43
N LEU A 39 -16.22 -9.42 10.73
CA LEU A 39 -16.71 -8.05 10.80
C LEU A 39 -17.27 -7.58 9.45
N SER A 40 -16.58 -7.89 8.35
CA SER A 40 -17.04 -7.54 7.01
C SER A 40 -18.40 -8.17 6.67
N TYR A 41 -18.58 -9.46 7.01
CA TYR A 41 -19.82 -10.22 6.78
C TYR A 41 -21.01 -9.70 7.62
N TRP A 42 -20.76 -9.40 8.90
CA TRP A 42 -21.81 -8.95 9.81
C TRP A 42 -22.15 -7.47 9.62
N TRP A 43 -21.20 -6.64 9.20
CA TRP A 43 -21.47 -5.25 8.85
C TRP A 43 -22.51 -5.12 7.72
N GLU A 44 -22.48 -5.99 6.71
CA GLU A 44 -23.49 -6.04 5.63
C GLU A 44 -24.91 -6.35 6.11
N ARG A 45 -25.03 -6.95 7.30
CA ARG A 45 -26.29 -7.29 7.96
C ARG A 45 -26.59 -6.37 9.16
N GLY A 46 -25.74 -5.37 9.37
CA GLY A 46 -25.83 -4.44 10.48
C GLY A 46 -26.77 -3.26 10.24
N PRO A 47 -26.91 -2.41 11.26
CA PRO A 47 -27.86 -1.29 11.25
C PRO A 47 -27.61 -0.28 10.12
N GLU A 48 -26.35 -0.11 9.70
CA GLU A 48 -25.97 0.82 8.63
C GLU A 48 -26.41 0.35 7.23
N ASN A 49 -26.57 -0.96 7.02
CA ASN A 49 -26.95 -1.54 5.72
C ASN A 49 -28.39 -2.05 5.70
N ARG A 50 -29.02 -2.30 6.86
CA ARG A 50 -30.41 -2.78 6.97
C ARG A 50 -31.20 -2.00 8.02
N PRO A 51 -31.56 -0.73 7.75
CA PRO A 51 -32.21 0.14 8.72
C PRO A 51 -33.66 -0.25 9.09
N ALA A 52 -34.30 -1.16 8.33
CA ALA A 52 -35.74 -1.45 8.44
C ALA A 52 -36.11 -2.81 9.08
N SER A 53 -35.13 -3.57 9.62
CA SER A 53 -35.37 -4.86 10.28
C SER A 53 -34.73 -4.91 11.66
N VAL A 54 -35.26 -5.72 12.59
CA VAL A 54 -34.61 -6.06 13.86
C VAL A 54 -33.19 -6.54 13.54
N CYS A 55 -32.19 -5.69 13.78
CA CYS A 55 -30.80 -5.99 13.43
C CYS A 55 -30.26 -7.06 14.37
N SER A 56 -29.85 -8.20 13.80
CA SER A 56 -29.28 -9.32 14.55
C SER A 56 -27.82 -9.09 14.99
N THR A 57 -27.25 -7.91 14.71
CA THR A 57 -25.85 -7.56 15.00
C THR A 57 -25.70 -6.06 15.30
N THR A 58 -24.70 -5.74 16.12
CA THR A 58 -24.29 -4.38 16.51
C THR A 58 -23.03 -3.90 15.78
N VAL A 59 -22.52 -4.68 14.80
CA VAL A 59 -21.32 -4.33 14.04
C VAL A 59 -21.58 -3.11 13.13
N THR A 60 -20.72 -2.11 13.24
CA THR A 60 -20.79 -0.80 12.56
C THR A 60 -19.46 -0.48 11.86
N SER A 61 -19.45 0.53 11.00
CA SER A 61 -18.21 1.00 10.34
C SER A 61 -17.14 1.43 11.37
N GLU A 62 -17.54 1.81 12.57
CA GLU A 62 -16.63 2.13 13.68
C GLU A 62 -15.79 0.90 14.10
N HIS A 63 -16.40 -0.28 14.24
CA HIS A 63 -15.69 -1.51 14.57
C HIS A 63 -14.65 -1.87 13.49
N LEU A 64 -15.03 -1.72 12.22
CA LEU A 64 -14.15 -1.99 11.08
C LEU A 64 -12.99 -0.98 11.04
N SER A 65 -13.27 0.29 11.34
CA SER A 65 -12.26 1.36 11.37
C SER A 65 -11.28 1.16 12.53
N LEU A 66 -11.75 0.72 13.70
CA LEU A 66 -10.91 0.40 14.85
C LEU A 66 -9.93 -0.74 14.53
N ILE A 67 -10.44 -1.83 13.94
CA ILE A 67 -9.58 -2.96 13.55
C ILE A 67 -8.59 -2.56 12.45
N LEU A 68 -9.03 -1.82 11.43
CA LEU A 68 -8.11 -1.34 10.39
C LEU A 68 -7.04 -0.40 10.97
N GLY A 69 -7.42 0.49 11.89
CA GLY A 69 -6.49 1.35 12.62
C GLY A 69 -5.44 0.55 13.38
N ASN A 70 -5.86 -0.49 14.11
CA ASN A 70 -4.94 -1.38 14.82
C ASN A 70 -4.01 -2.14 13.87
N ILE A 71 -4.52 -2.62 12.74
CA ILE A 71 -3.69 -3.26 11.69
C ILE A 71 -2.63 -2.28 11.17
N LEU A 72 -3.02 -1.03 10.88
CA LEU A 72 -2.09 0.01 10.41
C LEU A 72 -1.05 0.37 11.49
N LYS A 73 -1.43 0.43 12.77
CA LYS A 73 -0.49 0.62 13.88
C LYS A 73 0.54 -0.50 13.94
N ILE A 74 0.10 -1.76 13.90
CA ILE A 74 1.00 -2.92 13.91
C ILE A 74 1.96 -2.86 12.71
N LEU A 75 1.43 -2.61 11.49
CA LEU A 75 2.26 -2.45 10.30
C LEU A 75 3.28 -1.31 10.48
N ASN A 76 2.85 -0.15 10.95
CA ASN A 76 3.69 1.03 11.13
C ASN A 76 4.84 0.77 12.13
N SER A 77 4.56 0.05 13.22
CA SER A 77 5.56 -0.32 14.23
C SER A 77 6.61 -1.29 13.70
N ASN A 78 6.27 -2.11 12.70
CA ASN A 78 7.18 -3.11 12.11
C ASN A 78 7.91 -2.64 10.84
N LEU A 79 7.59 -1.43 10.33
CA LEU A 79 8.32 -0.85 9.20
C LEU A 79 9.82 -0.75 9.52
N GLY A 80 10.63 -1.35 8.64
CA GLY A 80 12.08 -1.38 8.69
C GLY A 80 12.69 -2.53 9.48
N ILE A 81 11.91 -3.47 10.02
CA ILE A 81 12.42 -4.64 10.76
C ILE A 81 12.66 -5.80 9.80
N ASP A 82 13.85 -6.38 9.75
CA ASP A 82 14.21 -7.43 8.77
C ASP A 82 13.36 -8.70 8.93
N GLU A 83 13.11 -9.14 10.17
CA GLU A 83 12.37 -10.36 10.52
C GLU A 83 10.84 -10.25 10.40
N ALA A 84 10.32 -9.40 9.50
CA ALA A 84 8.89 -9.14 9.34
C ALA A 84 8.31 -9.64 8.01
N SER A 85 8.74 -10.83 7.55
CA SER A 85 8.28 -11.44 6.28
C SER A 85 6.77 -11.69 6.22
N TRP A 86 6.10 -11.82 7.37
CA TRP A 86 4.65 -11.98 7.50
C TRP A 86 3.85 -10.76 7.01
N MET A 87 4.45 -9.57 6.97
CA MET A 87 3.78 -8.30 6.62
C MET A 87 3.16 -8.32 5.21
N LYS A 88 3.71 -9.12 4.30
CA LYS A 88 3.21 -9.29 2.93
C LYS A 88 1.76 -9.80 2.87
N ARG A 89 1.27 -10.45 3.94
CA ARG A 89 -0.09 -11.01 4.02
C ARG A 89 -1.11 -10.04 4.64
N ILE A 90 -0.67 -8.99 5.33
CA ILE A 90 -1.56 -8.08 6.08
C ILE A 90 -2.61 -7.43 5.17
N ALA A 91 -2.19 -6.93 4.01
CA ALA A 91 -3.11 -6.26 3.09
C ALA A 91 -4.22 -7.20 2.59
N VAL A 92 -3.90 -8.48 2.38
CA VAL A 92 -4.88 -9.51 2.02
C VAL A 92 -5.87 -9.73 3.16
N TYR A 93 -5.40 -9.76 4.40
CA TYR A 93 -6.27 -9.93 5.57
C TYR A 93 -7.20 -8.74 5.78
N ALA A 94 -6.70 -7.52 5.56
CA ALA A 94 -7.46 -6.28 5.74
C ALA A 94 -8.42 -5.99 4.56
N GLN A 95 -8.21 -6.60 3.39
CA GLN A 95 -9.03 -6.40 2.19
C GLN A 95 -10.55 -6.36 2.44
N PRO A 96 -11.15 -7.26 3.24
CA PRO A 96 -12.60 -7.28 3.45
C PRO A 96 -13.15 -6.03 4.15
N ILE A 97 -12.32 -5.26 4.88
CA ILE A 97 -12.78 -4.15 5.73
C ILE A 97 -12.36 -2.77 5.24
N ILE A 98 -11.34 -2.65 4.39
CA ILE A 98 -10.74 -1.35 4.01
C ILE A 98 -11.75 -0.39 3.36
N SER A 99 -12.57 -0.87 2.42
CA SER A 99 -13.57 -0.05 1.73
C SER A 99 -14.77 0.32 2.59
N LYS A 100 -14.90 -0.29 3.77
CA LYS A 100 -16.01 -0.08 4.73
C LYS A 100 -15.56 0.75 5.93
N ALA A 101 -14.28 1.11 6.00
CA ALA A 101 -13.74 1.93 7.08
C ALA A 101 -14.01 3.43 6.84
N ARG A 102 -14.07 4.19 7.93
CA ARG A 102 -14.32 5.62 7.94
C ARG A 102 -13.09 6.41 7.45
N ALA A 103 -13.36 7.63 6.99
CA ALA A 103 -12.35 8.54 6.42
C ALA A 103 -11.39 9.19 7.45
N ASP A 104 -11.65 9.02 8.75
CA ASP A 104 -10.86 9.55 9.86
C ASP A 104 -9.48 8.86 10.01
N LEU A 105 -9.29 7.72 9.37
CA LEU A 105 -8.03 6.97 9.36
C LEU A 105 -6.92 7.64 8.54
N LEU A 106 -7.27 8.57 7.63
CA LEU A 106 -6.28 9.24 6.78
C LEU A 106 -5.22 9.94 7.62
N LYS A 107 -5.66 10.86 8.47
CA LYS A 107 -4.78 11.69 9.31
C LYS A 107 -4.11 10.90 10.42
N THR A 108 -4.84 9.96 11.00
CA THR A 108 -4.42 9.27 12.22
C THR A 108 -3.52 8.07 11.96
N HIS A 109 -3.63 7.41 10.81
CA HIS A 109 -2.94 6.15 10.53
C HIS A 109 -2.20 6.14 9.19
N PHE A 110 -2.89 6.48 8.07
CA PHE A 110 -2.26 6.41 6.76
C PHE A 110 -1.15 7.44 6.56
N LEU A 111 -1.38 8.71 6.91
CA LEU A 111 -0.38 9.78 6.77
C LEU A 111 0.89 9.52 7.60
N PRO A 112 0.81 9.19 8.91
CA PRO A 112 2.01 8.88 9.69
C PRO A 112 2.80 7.69 9.15
N THR A 113 2.11 6.65 8.67
CA THR A 113 2.74 5.46 8.10
C THR A 113 3.46 5.78 6.79
N LEU A 114 2.82 6.55 5.90
CA LEU A 114 3.41 6.99 4.65
C LEU A 114 4.60 7.93 4.88
N GLU A 115 4.52 8.84 5.85
CA GLU A 115 5.63 9.73 6.20
C GLU A 115 6.84 8.94 6.71
N LYS A 116 6.63 7.88 7.50
CA LYS A 116 7.70 6.97 7.95
C LYS A 116 8.36 6.26 6.76
N LEU A 117 7.57 5.72 5.83
CA LEU A 117 8.07 5.11 4.59
C LEU A 117 8.86 6.11 3.75
N LYS A 118 8.33 7.33 3.56
CA LYS A 118 8.99 8.39 2.81
C LYS A 118 10.36 8.74 3.40
N LYS A 119 10.43 8.94 4.72
CA LYS A 119 11.70 9.22 5.42
C LYS A 119 12.70 8.09 5.21
N LYS A 120 12.26 6.83 5.30
CA LYS A 120 13.14 5.67 5.04
C LYS A 120 13.62 5.67 3.58
N THR A 121 12.73 5.88 2.60
CA THR A 121 13.10 5.99 1.18
C THR A 121 14.14 7.08 0.94
N VAL A 122 13.94 8.28 1.50
CA VAL A 122 14.88 9.40 1.35
C VAL A 122 16.24 9.04 1.95
N LYS A 123 16.26 8.41 3.13
CA LYS A 123 17.49 7.98 3.79
C LYS A 123 18.27 6.98 2.94
N VAL A 124 17.64 5.87 2.53
CA VAL A 124 18.32 4.78 1.79
C VAL A 124 18.83 5.26 0.43
N VAL A 125 18.06 6.08 -0.28
CA VAL A 125 18.52 6.66 -1.56
C VAL A 125 19.66 7.67 -1.35
N ALA A 126 19.67 8.45 -0.26
CA ALA A 126 20.79 9.33 0.05
C ALA A 126 22.06 8.54 0.38
N GLU A 127 21.95 7.44 1.13
CA GLU A 127 23.06 6.53 1.43
C GLU A 127 23.62 5.88 0.16
N GLU A 128 22.75 5.47 -0.78
CA GLU A 128 23.14 4.97 -2.10
C GLU A 128 24.00 5.99 -2.88
N GLU A 129 23.58 7.26 -2.90
CA GLU A 129 24.29 8.31 -3.63
C GLU A 129 25.61 8.71 -2.96
N LEU A 130 25.67 8.68 -1.62
CA LEU A 130 26.91 8.89 -0.87
C LEU A 130 27.93 7.78 -1.16
N LEU A 131 27.49 6.51 -1.15
CA LEU A 131 28.38 5.38 -1.42
C LEU A 131 28.96 5.44 -2.83
N LYS A 132 28.16 5.84 -3.82
CA LYS A 132 28.63 6.07 -5.20
C LYS A 132 29.68 7.18 -5.30
N ALA A 133 29.58 8.22 -4.45
CA ALA A 133 30.49 9.35 -4.48
C ALA A 133 31.85 9.07 -3.81
N ASP A 134 31.90 8.15 -2.84
CA ASP A 134 33.08 7.91 -2.00
C ASP A 134 34.21 7.12 -2.72
N GLY A 135 33.87 6.42 -3.81
CA GLY A 135 34.77 6.08 -4.92
C GLY A 135 36.00 5.18 -4.68
N LYS A 136 36.48 4.92 -3.46
CA LYS A 136 37.71 4.13 -3.20
C LYS A 136 37.75 3.50 -1.79
N GLY A 137 37.31 2.26 -1.66
CA GLY A 137 37.44 1.44 -0.45
C GLY A 137 36.86 0.03 -0.65
N ASP A 138 36.91 -0.81 0.38
CA ASP A 138 36.23 -2.12 0.43
C ASP A 138 34.70 -1.90 0.52
N THR A 139 34.11 -1.35 -0.54
CA THR A 139 32.72 -0.88 -0.60
C THR A 139 31.71 -1.99 -0.78
N GLN A 140 32.17 -3.23 -1.04
CA GLN A 140 31.27 -4.34 -1.35
C GLN A 140 30.35 -4.67 -0.17
N GLU A 141 30.83 -4.63 1.07
CA GLU A 141 30.00 -4.84 2.26
C GLU A 141 28.95 -3.73 2.41
N ALA A 142 29.35 -2.46 2.23
CA ALA A 142 28.43 -1.32 2.28
C ALA A 142 27.39 -1.37 1.15
N GLU A 143 27.77 -1.82 -0.04
CA GLU A 143 26.85 -2.01 -1.17
C GLU A 143 25.80 -3.07 -0.85
N LEU A 144 26.20 -4.19 -0.24
CA LEU A 144 25.27 -5.25 0.18
C LEU A 144 24.28 -4.74 1.23
N LEU A 145 24.76 -3.99 2.23
CA LEU A 145 23.88 -3.39 3.26
C LEU A 145 22.82 -2.45 2.67
N ILE A 146 23.19 -1.65 1.66
CA ILE A 146 22.22 -0.78 0.97
C ILE A 146 21.20 -1.59 0.19
N LEU A 147 21.61 -2.69 -0.45
CA LEU A 147 20.68 -3.59 -1.15
C LEU A 147 19.70 -4.25 -0.18
N ASP A 148 20.16 -4.68 1.00
CA ASP A 148 19.29 -5.23 2.04
C ASP A 148 18.26 -4.19 2.53
N GLU A 149 18.67 -2.94 2.74
CA GLU A 149 17.76 -1.85 3.10
C GLU A 149 16.71 -1.57 2.00
N PHE A 150 17.09 -1.65 0.72
CA PHE A 150 16.13 -1.55 -0.38
C PHE A 150 15.17 -2.75 -0.42
N ALA A 151 15.63 -3.96 -0.15
CA ALA A 151 14.77 -5.15 -0.09
C ALA A 151 13.71 -5.02 1.02
N VAL A 152 14.11 -4.56 2.21
CA VAL A 152 13.18 -4.26 3.32
C VAL A 152 12.20 -3.15 2.94
N LEU A 153 12.70 -2.08 2.31
CA LEU A 153 11.86 -0.97 1.84
C LEU A 153 10.81 -1.44 0.81
N CYS A 154 11.18 -2.30 -0.14
CA CYS A 154 10.26 -2.90 -1.09
C CYS A 154 9.16 -3.70 -0.38
N ARG A 155 9.53 -4.60 0.55
CA ARG A 155 8.55 -5.36 1.33
C ARG A 155 7.56 -4.45 2.06
N ASP A 156 8.06 -3.42 2.71
CA ASP A 156 7.27 -2.49 3.50
C ASP A 156 6.28 -1.68 2.64
N LEU A 157 6.74 -1.20 1.47
CA LEU A 157 5.86 -0.54 0.49
C LEU A 157 4.80 -1.49 -0.04
N TYR A 158 5.16 -2.73 -0.35
CA TYR A 158 4.23 -3.76 -0.84
C TYR A 158 3.25 -4.25 0.23
N ALA A 159 3.58 -4.11 1.51
CA ALA A 159 2.64 -4.38 2.60
C ALA A 159 1.63 -3.22 2.79
N PHE A 160 2.06 -1.97 2.60
CA PHE A 160 1.24 -0.78 2.86
C PHE A 160 0.42 -0.31 1.65
N TYR A 161 1.02 -0.22 0.46
CA TYR A 161 0.39 0.37 -0.74
C TYR A 161 -0.92 -0.30 -1.15
N PRO A 162 -1.07 -1.63 -1.13
CA PRO A 162 -2.36 -2.22 -1.48
C PRO A 162 -3.51 -1.78 -0.56
N MET A 163 -3.22 -1.49 0.71
CA MET A 163 -4.22 -0.93 1.62
C MET A 163 -4.48 0.55 1.34
N LEU A 164 -3.42 1.32 1.08
CA LEU A 164 -3.51 2.73 0.75
C LEU A 164 -4.34 2.96 -0.51
N ILE A 165 -4.09 2.20 -1.57
CA ILE A 165 -4.78 2.32 -2.86
C ILE A 165 -6.27 2.08 -2.69
N ARG A 166 -6.66 0.98 -2.03
CA ARG A 166 -8.08 0.69 -1.73
C ARG A 166 -8.74 1.79 -0.90
N TYR A 167 -8.01 2.36 0.07
CA TYR A 167 -8.51 3.46 0.89
C TYR A 167 -8.70 4.75 0.09
N VAL A 168 -7.76 5.09 -0.79
CA VAL A 168 -7.84 6.24 -1.71
C VAL A 168 -9.03 6.07 -2.65
N ASP A 169 -9.20 4.89 -3.25
CA ASP A 169 -10.31 4.63 -4.17
C ASP A 169 -11.68 4.82 -3.51
N ASN A 170 -11.81 4.37 -2.26
CA ASN A 170 -13.04 4.53 -1.48
C ASN A 170 -13.39 6.02 -1.21
N ASN A 171 -12.36 6.86 -1.02
CA ASN A 171 -12.54 8.27 -0.69
C ASN A 171 -12.45 9.22 -1.90
N ARG A 172 -12.08 8.70 -3.09
CA ARG A 172 -11.79 9.47 -4.30
C ARG A 172 -12.93 10.42 -4.68
N SER A 173 -14.16 9.94 -4.69
CA SER A 173 -15.33 10.74 -5.09
C SER A 173 -15.57 11.93 -4.16
N ARG A 174 -15.27 11.77 -2.86
CA ARG A 174 -15.37 12.83 -1.85
C ARG A 174 -14.28 13.86 -2.03
N TRP A 175 -13.02 13.43 -2.15
CA TRP A 175 -11.88 14.36 -2.31
C TRP A 175 -11.92 15.15 -3.62
N LEU A 176 -12.53 14.58 -4.68
CA LEU A 176 -12.74 15.31 -5.93
C LEU A 176 -13.82 16.39 -5.83
N LYS A 177 -14.79 16.24 -4.92
CA LYS A 177 -15.85 17.25 -4.68
C LYS A 177 -15.40 18.29 -3.66
N GLU A 178 -14.74 17.85 -2.61
CA GLU A 178 -14.27 18.66 -1.48
C GLU A 178 -12.78 18.41 -1.29
N PRO A 179 -11.92 19.29 -1.83
CA PRO A 179 -10.48 19.17 -1.67
C PRO A 179 -10.10 19.17 -0.19
N ASP A 180 -9.30 18.18 0.19
CA ASP A 180 -8.88 17.96 1.56
C ASP A 180 -7.35 18.11 1.68
N ALA A 181 -6.88 18.90 2.66
CA ALA A 181 -5.46 19.19 2.82
C ALA A 181 -4.63 17.94 3.14
N ASP A 182 -5.19 17.03 3.94
CA ASP A 182 -4.55 15.77 4.31
C ASP A 182 -4.41 14.86 3.06
N SER A 183 -5.42 14.85 2.17
CA SER A 183 -5.35 14.12 0.90
C SER A 183 -4.29 14.67 -0.07
N ASN A 184 -4.12 15.99 -0.13
CA ASN A 184 -3.07 16.61 -0.95
C ASN A 184 -1.67 16.23 -0.45
N GLU A 185 -1.48 16.24 0.86
CA GLU A 185 -0.23 15.84 1.50
C GLU A 185 0.09 14.36 1.24
N LEU A 186 -0.93 13.49 1.31
CA LEU A 186 -0.81 12.08 0.94
C LEU A 186 -0.25 11.93 -0.48
N PHE A 187 -0.88 12.57 -1.48
CA PHE A 187 -0.44 12.45 -2.87
C PHE A 187 0.95 13.03 -3.10
N ARG A 188 1.31 14.12 -2.41
CA ARG A 188 2.66 14.70 -2.46
C ARG A 188 3.71 13.71 -1.99
N MET A 189 3.49 13.07 -0.84
CA MET A 189 4.42 12.07 -0.31
C MET A 189 4.56 10.84 -1.22
N VAL A 190 3.45 10.32 -1.77
CA VAL A 190 3.49 9.21 -2.72
C VAL A 190 4.31 9.59 -3.96
N ALA A 191 4.10 10.80 -4.49
CA ALA A 191 4.86 11.29 -5.64
C ALA A 191 6.37 11.41 -5.34
N GLU A 192 6.76 11.84 -4.15
CA GLU A 192 8.17 11.92 -3.72
C GLU A 192 8.83 10.53 -3.68
N ILE A 193 8.18 9.54 -3.06
CA ILE A 193 8.66 8.16 -3.04
C ILE A 193 8.80 7.64 -4.47
N PHE A 194 7.81 7.89 -5.33
CA PHE A 194 7.84 7.44 -6.72
C PHE A 194 8.97 8.05 -7.54
N ILE A 195 9.26 9.34 -7.36
CA ILE A 195 10.37 10.01 -8.05
C ILE A 195 11.71 9.41 -7.62
N LEU A 196 11.90 9.14 -6.33
CA LEU A 196 13.10 8.49 -5.81
C LEU A 196 13.25 7.07 -6.34
N TRP A 197 12.16 6.31 -6.36
CA TRP A 197 12.09 4.97 -6.95
C TRP A 197 12.47 4.98 -8.44
N CYS A 198 11.96 5.92 -9.23
CA CYS A 198 12.32 6.01 -10.66
C CYS A 198 13.81 6.30 -10.89
N LYS A 199 14.41 7.12 -10.03
CA LYS A 199 15.81 7.58 -10.13
C LYS A 199 16.81 6.52 -9.69
N SER A 200 16.54 5.81 -8.60
CA SER A 200 17.45 4.79 -8.07
C SER A 200 17.42 3.52 -8.93
N HIS A 201 18.60 3.08 -9.37
CA HIS A 201 18.73 1.80 -10.09
C HIS A 201 18.52 0.62 -9.14
N ASN A 202 19.15 0.67 -7.96
CA ASN A 202 19.04 -0.38 -6.95
C ASN A 202 17.60 -0.57 -6.48
N PHE A 203 16.86 0.53 -6.30
CA PHE A 203 15.47 0.43 -5.88
C PHE A 203 14.58 -0.28 -6.92
N LYS A 204 14.74 0.03 -8.20
CA LYS A 204 14.02 -0.68 -9.28
C LYS A 204 14.42 -2.15 -9.37
N ARG A 205 15.70 -2.46 -9.14
CA ARG A 205 16.21 -3.82 -9.15
C ARG A 205 15.61 -4.64 -7.99
N GLU A 206 15.63 -4.11 -6.78
CA GLU A 206 15.07 -4.80 -5.62
C GLU A 206 13.55 -4.94 -5.68
N GLU A 207 12.87 -3.98 -6.30
CA GLU A 207 11.44 -4.12 -6.59
C GLU A 207 11.16 -5.29 -7.53
N GLN A 208 11.92 -5.41 -8.62
CA GLN A 208 11.80 -6.53 -9.55
C GLN A 208 12.14 -7.86 -8.86
N ASN A 209 13.17 -7.90 -8.01
CA ASN A 209 13.50 -9.07 -7.22
C ASN A 209 12.33 -9.46 -6.31
N PHE A 210 11.73 -8.49 -5.62
CA PHE A 210 10.61 -8.72 -4.71
C PHE A 210 9.39 -9.31 -5.45
N VAL A 211 9.06 -8.77 -6.63
CA VAL A 211 7.96 -9.26 -7.49
C VAL A 211 8.19 -10.70 -7.91
N VAL A 212 9.41 -11.04 -8.35
CA VAL A 212 9.76 -12.39 -8.81
C VAL A 212 9.74 -13.38 -7.65
N GLN A 213 10.37 -13.05 -6.53
CA GLN A 213 10.47 -13.94 -5.36
C GLN A 213 9.11 -14.24 -4.72
N ASN A 214 8.17 -13.29 -4.78
CA ASN A 214 6.84 -13.45 -4.20
C ASN A 214 5.79 -13.87 -5.23
N GLU A 215 6.20 -14.23 -6.46
CA GLU A 215 5.33 -14.67 -7.54
C GLU A 215 4.14 -13.72 -7.76
N ILE A 216 4.40 -12.41 -7.67
CA ILE A 216 3.34 -11.40 -7.76
C ILE A 216 2.88 -11.35 -9.21
N ASN A 217 1.71 -11.93 -9.45
CA ASN A 217 1.04 -11.87 -10.74
C ASN A 217 0.57 -10.45 -11.00
N ASN A 218 1.37 -9.69 -11.73
CA ASN A 218 0.97 -8.39 -12.26
C ASN A 218 -0.42 -8.48 -12.95
N LEU A 219 -0.70 -9.58 -13.65
CA LEU A 219 -1.97 -9.79 -14.34
C LEU A 219 -3.17 -10.13 -13.43
N SER A 220 -2.98 -10.71 -12.24
CA SER A 220 -4.11 -11.15 -11.40
C SER A 220 -4.84 -9.99 -10.72
N PHE A 221 -4.20 -8.82 -10.65
CA PHE A 221 -4.83 -7.60 -10.14
C PHE A 221 -5.95 -7.09 -11.06
N LEU A 222 -5.84 -7.34 -12.38
CA LEU A 222 -6.86 -6.98 -13.37
C LEU A 222 -8.08 -7.92 -13.34
N THR A 223 -8.00 -9.05 -12.62
CA THR A 223 -9.08 -10.03 -12.51
C THR A 223 -9.66 -10.07 -11.10
N GLY A 224 -10.10 -8.92 -10.59
CA GLY A 224 -11.11 -8.87 -9.53
C GLY A 224 -12.50 -9.09 -10.13
N ASP A 225 -13.16 -10.19 -9.76
CA ASP A 225 -14.62 -10.45 -9.87
C ASP A 225 -15.35 -10.05 -11.17
N SER A 226 -14.76 -10.30 -12.33
CA SER A 226 -15.45 -10.11 -13.61
C SER A 226 -16.17 -11.37 -14.09
N LYS A 227 -17.46 -11.50 -13.72
CA LYS A 227 -18.45 -12.09 -14.64
C LYS A 227 -18.69 -11.12 -15.80
N THR A 228 -17.68 -10.89 -16.64
CA THR A 228 -17.86 -10.14 -17.88
C THR A 228 -16.91 -10.67 -18.94
N LYS A 229 -17.53 -11.19 -20.00
CA LYS A 229 -16.89 -11.74 -21.20
C LYS A 229 -16.03 -10.67 -21.85
N MET A 230 -14.73 -10.94 -22.01
CA MET A 230 -13.91 -10.65 -23.21
C MET A 230 -12.45 -11.04 -22.90
N ALA A 231 -12.21 -12.32 -22.68
CA ALA A 231 -10.87 -12.88 -22.74
C ALA A 231 -10.60 -13.27 -24.20
N LYS A 232 -9.73 -12.51 -24.87
CA LYS A 232 -8.80 -12.97 -25.93
C LYS A 232 -8.13 -11.77 -26.60
N ASN A 233 -6.85 -11.57 -26.30
CA ASN A 233 -5.77 -11.13 -27.19
C ASN A 233 -4.76 -10.25 -26.45
N PHE A 234 -3.83 -10.82 -25.68
CA PHE A 234 -2.60 -10.09 -25.32
C PHE A 234 -1.39 -11.03 -25.38
N LYS A 235 -0.46 -10.71 -26.29
CA LYS A 235 0.77 -11.45 -26.58
C LYS A 235 1.89 -10.99 -25.64
N ARG A 236 2.39 -11.94 -24.86
CA ARG A 236 3.80 -12.27 -24.45
C ARG A 236 4.90 -11.22 -24.21
N GLU A 237 4.72 -9.91 -24.36
CA GLU A 237 5.75 -8.90 -24.03
C GLU A 237 5.36 -7.95 -22.88
N GLU A 238 4.26 -8.25 -22.19
CA GLU A 238 3.58 -7.33 -21.27
C GLU A 238 3.53 -7.92 -19.84
N GLN A 239 4.69 -8.13 -19.20
CA GLN A 239 4.77 -8.88 -17.93
C GLN A 239 5.24 -8.11 -16.68
N ASN A 240 5.61 -6.81 -16.78
CA ASN A 240 6.24 -6.09 -15.65
C ASN A 240 5.51 -4.83 -15.14
N PHE A 241 4.18 -4.74 -15.18
CA PHE A 241 3.54 -3.40 -15.18
C PHE A 241 2.55 -3.01 -14.07
N VAL A 242 2.24 -3.85 -13.07
CA VAL A 242 1.02 -3.58 -12.28
C VAL A 242 1.22 -2.73 -11.03
N VAL A 243 2.29 -2.90 -10.26
CA VAL A 243 2.58 -1.94 -9.18
C VAL A 243 3.02 -0.58 -9.73
N GLN A 244 3.68 -0.60 -10.89
CA GLN A 244 3.96 0.56 -11.71
C GLN A 244 2.69 1.35 -12.05
N ASN A 245 1.63 0.67 -12.50
CA ASN A 245 0.39 1.31 -12.95
C ASN A 245 -0.37 1.99 -11.82
N GLU A 246 -0.37 1.42 -10.62
CA GLU A 246 -1.07 2.03 -9.48
C GLU A 246 -0.31 3.19 -8.86
N ILE A 247 1.02 3.11 -8.78
CA ILE A 247 1.85 4.24 -8.36
C ILE A 247 1.79 5.37 -9.41
N ASN A 248 1.74 5.04 -10.70
CA ASN A 248 1.49 6.00 -11.78
C ASN A 248 0.10 6.66 -11.64
N ASN A 249 -0.94 5.90 -11.27
CA ASN A 249 -2.29 6.43 -11.04
C ASN A 249 -2.36 7.37 -9.81
N LEU A 250 -1.54 7.13 -8.78
CA LEU A 250 -1.42 8.03 -7.63
C LEU A 250 -0.69 9.34 -7.98
N SER A 251 0.30 9.30 -8.87
CA SER A 251 1.00 10.50 -9.36
C SER A 251 0.09 11.43 -10.18
N PHE A 252 -0.90 10.86 -10.87
CA PHE A 252 -1.86 11.56 -11.73
C PHE A 252 -2.84 12.47 -10.95
N LEU A 253 -3.07 12.18 -9.66
CA LEU A 253 -3.98 12.95 -8.81
C LEU A 253 -3.38 14.28 -8.32
N THR A 254 -2.07 14.49 -8.51
CA THR A 254 -1.42 15.79 -8.30
C THR A 254 -1.56 16.65 -9.55
N GLY A 255 -2.72 17.27 -9.74
CA GLY A 255 -3.07 18.07 -10.93
C GLY A 255 -2.07 19.18 -11.32
N ASP A 256 -1.16 19.56 -10.43
CA ASP A 256 -0.16 20.62 -10.64
C ASP A 256 1.23 20.10 -11.08
N SER A 257 1.42 18.79 -11.12
CA SER A 257 2.68 18.16 -11.54
C SER A 257 2.83 18.06 -13.05
N LYS A 258 1.80 18.34 -13.86
CA LYS A 258 1.88 18.25 -15.34
C LYS A 258 3.05 19.07 -15.91
N THR A 259 3.30 20.25 -15.37
CA THR A 259 4.35 21.17 -15.85
C THR A 259 5.74 20.74 -15.40
N LYS A 260 5.87 20.14 -14.20
CA LYS A 260 7.14 19.58 -13.69
C LYS A 260 7.47 18.23 -14.34
N MET A 261 6.46 17.37 -14.51
CA MET A 261 6.54 16.08 -15.22
C MET A 261 6.88 16.28 -16.70
N ALA A 262 6.33 17.29 -17.37
CA ALA A 262 6.71 17.61 -18.75
C ALA A 262 8.20 17.96 -18.89
N LYS A 263 8.78 18.65 -17.90
CA LYS A 263 10.20 19.00 -17.86
C LYS A 263 11.10 17.77 -17.62
N VAL A 264 10.67 16.85 -16.75
CA VAL A 264 11.36 15.57 -16.50
C VAL A 264 11.25 14.62 -17.70
N ARG A 265 10.11 14.66 -18.41
CA ARG A 265 9.81 13.85 -19.60
C ARG A 265 10.67 14.24 -20.81
N ALA A 266 11.13 15.49 -20.89
CA ALA A 266 12.04 15.94 -21.95
C ALA A 266 13.46 15.38 -21.77
N GLN A 267 13.92 15.16 -20.53
CA GLN A 267 15.26 14.62 -20.23
C GLN A 267 15.34 13.09 -20.25
N THR A 268 14.21 12.39 -20.15
CA THR A 268 14.11 10.91 -20.21
C THR A 268 13.64 10.39 -21.57
N SER A 269 13.63 11.27 -22.58
CA SER A 269 12.92 11.13 -23.85
C SER A 269 13.45 10.10 -24.84
N SER A 270 14.39 9.22 -24.47
CA SER A 270 14.92 8.28 -25.46
C SER A 270 14.39 6.85 -25.42
N ASN A 271 13.66 6.36 -24.41
CA ASN A 271 13.08 5.00 -24.52
C ASN A 271 11.84 4.63 -23.67
N CYS A 272 11.32 5.48 -22.76
CA CYS A 272 10.25 5.03 -21.83
C CYS A 272 8.93 5.86 -21.88
N ALA A 273 8.90 6.99 -22.60
CA ALA A 273 7.91 8.04 -22.33
C ALA A 273 6.67 8.09 -23.25
N GLN A 274 6.55 7.24 -24.27
CA GLN A 274 5.43 7.34 -25.23
C GLN A 274 4.17 6.55 -24.87
N ILE A 275 4.22 5.60 -23.93
CA ILE A 275 3.08 4.71 -23.66
C ILE A 275 2.16 5.25 -22.55
N SER A 276 2.64 6.18 -21.71
CA SER A 276 1.99 6.54 -20.45
C SER A 276 0.81 7.53 -20.52
N TYR A 277 0.50 8.17 -21.66
CA TYR A 277 -0.50 9.26 -21.71
C TYR A 277 -1.77 8.95 -22.51
N SER A 278 -1.70 8.11 -23.54
CA SER A 278 -2.88 7.81 -24.36
C SER A 278 -3.89 6.90 -23.64
N HIS A 279 -3.43 6.00 -22.77
CA HIS A 279 -4.31 5.00 -22.13
C HIS A 279 -5.01 5.46 -20.85
N ILE A 280 -4.47 6.44 -20.12
CA ILE A 280 -5.12 7.00 -18.91
C ILE A 280 -6.39 7.78 -19.28
N THR A 281 -6.47 8.32 -20.50
CA THR A 281 -7.61 9.13 -20.95
C THR A 281 -8.77 8.27 -21.48
N SER A 282 -8.53 6.99 -21.83
CA SER A 282 -9.57 6.11 -22.41
C SER A 282 -10.44 5.42 -21.36
N ALA A 283 -10.06 5.42 -20.08
CA ALA A 283 -10.82 4.82 -18.99
C ALA A 283 -11.68 5.83 -18.21
N LEU A 284 -11.72 7.10 -18.65
CA LEU A 284 -12.54 8.18 -18.08
C LEU A 284 -13.53 8.77 -19.10
N LYS A 285 -14.11 7.93 -19.95
CA LYS A 285 -15.37 8.17 -20.65
C LYS A 285 -16.32 7.02 -20.41
#